data_AF-A0A6N7IXM1-F1
#
_entry.id   AF-A0A6N7IXM1-F1
#
_cell.length_a   1.000
_cell.length_b   1.000
_cell.length_c   1.000
_cell.angle_alpha   90.00
_cell.angle_beta   90.00
_cell.angle_gamma   90.00
#
_symmetry.space_group_name_H-M   'P 1'
#
loop_
_entity.id
_entity.type
_entity.pdbx_description
1 polymer ?
#
loop_
_entity_poly.entity_id
_entity_poly.type
_entity_poly.pdbx_seq_one_letter_code
_entity_poly.pdbx_strand_id
1 'polypeptide(L)'
;MNVFNLLLKGIYSPKDIAKARFTGIGKAILFIFILSIIAAVPQGYHMSQEISNAMSGFQHVIKKDLPDFSIEKGKLQADQSAPIEKEENGITIIFDPAEKIKASELESKQTAIALLKEKAVIAIDGQM
;
A
#
# COMPACT_ATOMS: atom_id res chain seq x y z
N MET A 1 22.01 17.43 -28.31
CA MET A 1 22.29 16.75 -27.01
C MET A 1 21.49 15.45 -26.98
N ASN A 2 22.08 14.33 -26.52
CA ASN A 2 21.34 13.08 -26.32
C ASN A 2 20.44 13.21 -25.07
N VAL A 3 19.35 12.42 -24.99
CA VAL A 3 18.42 12.41 -23.86
C VAL A 3 19.13 12.05 -22.55
N PHE A 4 20.07 11.10 -22.58
CA PHE A 4 20.89 10.75 -21.41
C PHE A 4 21.77 11.90 -20.91
N ASN A 5 22.36 12.67 -21.83
CA ASN A 5 23.12 13.87 -21.46
C ASN A 5 22.21 14.94 -20.85
N LEU A 6 20.96 15.05 -21.34
CA LEU A 6 19.97 15.96 -20.79
C LEU A 6 19.51 15.53 -19.38
N LEU A 7 19.35 14.22 -19.14
CA LEU A 7 19.06 13.67 -17.80
C LEU A 7 20.18 13.97 -16.80
N LEU A 8 21.43 13.64 -17.14
CA LEU A 8 22.57 13.84 -16.24
C LEU A 8 22.82 15.32 -15.96
N LYS A 9 22.89 16.15 -17.01
CA LYS A 9 23.06 17.60 -16.86
C LYS A 9 21.85 18.27 -16.22
N GLY A 10 20.69 17.63 -16.33
CA GLY A 10 19.43 18.06 -15.72
C GLY A 10 19.49 18.18 -14.20
N ILE A 11 20.40 17.45 -13.57
CA ILE A 11 20.52 17.44 -12.11
C ILE A 11 21.32 18.65 -11.60
N TYR A 12 22.24 19.21 -12.39
CA TYR A 12 23.20 20.21 -11.91
C TYR A 12 23.41 21.45 -12.81
N SER A 13 22.87 21.48 -14.04
CA SER A 13 23.11 22.56 -15.01
C SER A 13 21.81 23.13 -15.58
N PRO A 14 21.19 24.11 -14.89
CA PRO A 14 19.99 24.80 -15.38
C PRO A 14 20.19 25.41 -16.78
N LYS A 15 21.41 25.89 -17.07
CA LYS A 15 21.78 26.44 -18.38
C LYS A 15 21.72 25.41 -19.50
N ASP A 16 22.08 24.15 -19.24
CA ASP A 16 22.00 23.08 -20.23
C ASP A 16 20.58 22.53 -20.36
N ILE A 17 19.77 22.54 -19.29
CA ILE A 17 18.33 22.23 -19.35
C ILE A 17 17.58 23.25 -20.21
N ALA A 18 17.92 24.54 -20.10
CA ALA A 18 17.29 25.57 -20.91
C ALA A 18 17.46 25.33 -22.43
N LYS A 19 18.52 24.61 -22.84
CA LYS A 19 18.74 24.23 -24.24
C LYS A 19 17.85 23.06 -24.69
N ALA A 20 17.16 22.37 -23.77
CA ALA A 20 16.18 21.34 -24.09
C ALA A 20 15.01 21.89 -24.92
N ARG A 21 14.68 23.19 -24.80
CA ARG A 21 13.66 23.84 -25.63
C ARG A 21 13.95 23.78 -27.13
N PHE A 22 15.22 23.59 -27.50
CA PHE A 22 15.66 23.46 -28.89
C PHE A 22 15.77 21.99 -29.33
N THR A 23 15.38 21.04 -28.49
CA THR A 23 15.35 19.62 -28.86
C THR A 23 14.03 19.29 -29.53
N GLY A 24 14.06 18.40 -30.53
CA GLY A 24 12.84 17.94 -31.20
C GLY A 24 11.85 17.30 -30.22
N ILE A 25 10.56 17.48 -30.49
CA ILE A 25 9.47 17.13 -29.55
C ILE A 25 9.54 15.69 -29.03
N GLY A 26 9.89 14.71 -29.87
CA GLY A 26 10.02 13.31 -29.45
C GLY A 26 11.11 13.08 -28.40
N LYS A 27 12.22 13.82 -28.44
CA LYS A 27 13.29 13.73 -27.44
C LYS A 27 12.87 14.36 -26.11
N ALA A 28 12.09 15.44 -26.17
CA ALA A 28 11.52 16.07 -24.97
C ALA A 28 10.49 15.15 -24.29
N ILE A 29 9.62 14.51 -25.07
CA ILE A 29 8.66 13.51 -24.56
C ILE A 29 9.41 12.34 -23.92
N LEU A 30 10.40 11.76 -24.61
CA LEU A 30 11.20 10.66 -24.07
C LEU A 30 11.93 11.05 -22.78
N PHE A 31 12.47 12.27 -22.71
CA PHE A 31 13.10 12.79 -21.51
C PHE A 31 12.16 12.83 -20.31
N ILE A 32 10.97 13.43 -20.48
CA ILE A 32 9.95 13.50 -19.41
C ILE A 32 9.48 12.10 -19.03
N PHE A 33 9.26 11.22 -20.00
CA PHE A 33 8.83 9.84 -19.76
C PHE A 33 9.83 9.08 -18.87
N ILE A 34 11.13 9.15 -19.18
CA ILE A 34 12.18 8.52 -18.37
C ILE A 34 12.24 9.15 -16.98
N LEU A 35 12.12 10.47 -16.87
CA LEU A 35 12.07 11.15 -15.57
C LEU A 35 10.89 10.67 -14.72
N SER A 36 9.71 10.51 -15.31
CA SER A 36 8.52 10.02 -14.60
C SER A 36 8.72 8.59 -14.09
N ILE A 37 9.34 7.70 -14.89
CA ILE A 37 9.67 6.35 -14.44
C ILE A 37 10.65 6.41 -13.27
N ILE A 38 11.74 7.17 -13.38
CA ILE A 38 12.72 7.31 -12.29
C ILE A 38 12.05 7.85 -11.02
N ALA A 39 11.17 8.85 -11.16
CA ALA A 39 10.44 9.41 -10.04
C ALA A 39 9.44 8.42 -9.40
N ALA A 40 8.90 7.48 -10.19
CA ALA A 40 7.99 6.46 -9.69
C ALA A 40 8.69 5.30 -8.94
N VAL A 41 10.00 5.08 -9.17
CA VAL A 41 10.75 3.96 -8.56
C VAL A 41 10.77 4.01 -7.02
N PRO A 42 11.12 5.15 -6.36
CA PRO A 42 11.11 5.21 -4.90
C PRO A 42 9.73 4.88 -4.32
N GLN A 43 8.67 5.43 -4.91
CA GLN A 43 7.30 5.18 -4.46
C GLN A 43 6.93 3.70 -4.61
N GLY A 44 7.26 3.08 -5.74
CA GLY A 44 7.03 1.66 -5.95
C GLY A 44 7.80 0.79 -4.94
N TYR A 45 9.02 1.18 -4.57
CA TYR A 45 9.81 0.48 -3.55
C TYR A 45 9.20 0.59 -2.15
N HIS A 46 8.76 1.78 -1.73
CA HIS A 46 8.07 1.97 -0.45
C HIS A 46 6.77 1.17 -0.39
N MET A 47 5.93 1.28 -1.41
CA MET A 47 4.68 0.52 -1.52
C MET A 47 4.91 -1.00 -1.47
N SER A 48 5.96 -1.50 -2.15
CA SER A 48 6.29 -2.93 -2.10
C SER A 48 6.67 -3.41 -0.70
N GLN A 49 7.39 -2.58 0.08
CA GLN A 49 7.74 -2.92 1.45
C GLN A 49 6.53 -2.88 2.36
N GLU A 50 5.65 -1.88 2.23
CA GLU A 50 4.43 -1.77 3.02
C GLU A 50 3.52 -2.99 2.82
N ILE A 51 3.32 -3.43 1.56
CA ILE A 51 2.55 -4.64 1.25
C ILE A 51 3.20 -5.89 1.87
N SER A 52 4.52 -6.02 1.78
CA SER A 52 5.26 -7.14 2.38
C SER A 52 5.14 -7.15 3.91
N ASN A 53 5.25 -5.98 4.54
CA ASN A 53 5.12 -5.82 5.98
C ASN A 53 3.69 -6.09 6.45
N ALA A 54 2.68 -5.68 5.67
CA ALA A 54 1.28 -6.00 5.89
C ALA A 54 1.02 -7.50 5.88
N MET A 55 1.50 -8.18 4.83
CA MET A 55 1.29 -9.61 4.68
C MET A 55 2.00 -10.40 5.80
N SER A 56 3.22 -10.01 6.15
CA SER A 56 3.97 -10.67 7.22
C SER A 56 3.35 -10.46 8.61
N GLY A 57 2.91 -9.23 8.94
CA GLY A 57 2.18 -8.95 10.18
C GLY A 57 0.86 -9.71 10.25
N PHE A 58 0.10 -9.72 9.15
CA PHE A 58 -1.14 -10.49 9.06
C PHE A 58 -0.93 -12.00 9.28
N GLN A 59 0.11 -12.57 8.64
CA GLN A 59 0.47 -13.98 8.85
C GLN A 59 0.90 -14.29 10.28
N HIS A 60 1.57 -13.34 10.95
CA HIS A 60 1.98 -13.51 12.34
C HIS A 60 0.76 -13.54 13.27
N VAL A 61 -0.11 -12.53 13.19
CA VAL A 61 -1.34 -12.46 14.00
C VAL A 61 -2.24 -13.67 13.77
N ILE A 62 -2.45 -14.10 12.51
CA ILE A 62 -3.25 -15.31 12.23
C ILE A 62 -2.70 -16.55 12.94
N LYS A 63 -1.38 -16.73 12.93
CA LYS A 63 -0.75 -17.97 13.44
C LYS A 63 -0.53 -17.96 14.95
N LYS A 64 -0.42 -16.79 15.57
CA LYS A 64 0.05 -16.62 16.95
C LYS A 64 -1.01 -16.08 17.89
N ASP A 65 -1.87 -15.19 17.39
CA ASP A 65 -2.80 -14.40 18.22
C ASP A 65 -4.27 -14.72 17.98
N LEU A 66 -4.63 -15.24 16.79
CA LEU A 66 -6.01 -15.61 16.50
C LEU A 66 -6.30 -17.06 16.96
N PRO A 67 -7.51 -17.31 17.48
CA PRO A 67 -7.97 -18.66 17.78
C PRO A 67 -8.24 -19.44 16.49
N ASP A 68 -8.41 -20.75 16.61
CA ASP A 68 -8.88 -21.56 15.49
C ASP A 68 -10.23 -21.05 14.97
N PHE A 69 -10.31 -20.87 13.65
CA PHE A 69 -11.52 -20.42 12.97
C PHE A 69 -11.74 -21.21 11.68
N SER A 70 -12.99 -21.30 11.24
CA SER A 70 -13.37 -21.85 9.95
C SER A 70 -14.22 -20.84 9.17
N ILE A 71 -14.25 -20.99 7.85
CA ILE A 71 -15.17 -20.22 7.00
C ILE A 71 -16.15 -21.21 6.39
N GLU A 72 -17.38 -21.20 6.87
CA GLU A 72 -18.44 -22.09 6.41
C GLU A 72 -19.54 -21.28 5.72
N LYS A 73 -19.87 -21.65 4.49
CA LYS A 73 -20.92 -20.98 3.68
C LYS A 73 -20.72 -19.46 3.58
N GLY A 74 -19.46 -19.02 3.50
CA GLY A 74 -19.10 -17.59 3.42
C GLY A 74 -19.16 -16.83 4.75
N LYS A 75 -19.35 -17.54 5.88
CA LYS A 75 -19.35 -16.93 7.22
C LYS A 75 -18.16 -17.41 8.04
N LEU A 76 -17.51 -16.47 8.71
CA LEU A 76 -16.47 -16.70 9.69
C LEU A 76 -17.09 -17.32 10.95
N GLN A 77 -16.66 -18.54 11.28
CA GLN A 77 -17.04 -19.27 12.48
C GLN A 77 -15.82 -19.38 13.39
N ALA A 78 -15.95 -18.92 14.64
CA ALA A 78 -14.97 -19.11 15.68
C ALA A 78 -15.68 -19.11 17.04
N ASP A 79 -15.14 -19.82 18.02
CA ASP A 79 -15.71 -19.92 19.37
C ASP A 79 -15.53 -18.64 20.21
N GLN A 80 -15.05 -17.56 19.59
CA GLN A 80 -14.78 -16.27 20.23
C GLN A 80 -15.90 -15.26 19.95
N SER A 81 -16.55 -14.74 20.99
CA SER A 81 -17.60 -13.71 20.83
C SER A 81 -17.07 -12.26 20.90
N ALA A 82 -15.87 -12.05 21.46
CA ALA A 82 -15.28 -10.71 21.59
C ALA A 82 -14.36 -10.42 20.39
N PRO A 83 -14.37 -9.20 19.85
CA PRO A 83 -13.45 -8.81 18.80
C PRO A 83 -12.01 -8.79 19.34
N ILE A 84 -11.08 -9.27 18.53
CA ILE A 84 -9.64 -9.22 18.82
C ILE A 84 -9.03 -8.13 17.94
N GLU A 85 -8.29 -7.23 18.55
CA GLU A 85 -7.54 -6.18 17.85
C GLU A 85 -6.06 -6.29 18.21
N LYS A 86 -5.21 -6.33 17.18
CA LYS A 86 -3.75 -6.44 17.31
C LYS A 86 -3.09 -5.46 16.36
N GLU A 87 -2.07 -4.76 16.83
CA GLU A 87 -1.26 -3.89 15.99
C GLU A 87 0.09 -4.56 15.75
N GLU A 88 0.45 -4.76 14.48
CA GLU A 88 1.75 -5.33 14.10
C GLU A 88 2.28 -4.67 12.84
N ASN A 89 3.57 -4.30 12.85
CA ASN A 89 4.23 -3.60 11.74
C ASN A 89 3.49 -2.33 11.27
N GLY A 90 2.83 -1.61 12.18
CA GLY A 90 2.07 -0.38 11.89
C GLY A 90 0.70 -0.63 11.23
N ILE A 91 0.18 -1.85 11.31
CA ILE A 91 -1.12 -2.23 10.74
C ILE A 91 -1.99 -2.82 11.84
N THR A 92 -3.23 -2.36 11.90
CA THR A 92 -4.22 -2.86 12.85
C THR A 92 -4.98 -4.04 12.26
N ILE A 93 -4.84 -5.22 12.83
CA ILE A 93 -5.54 -6.43 12.43
C ILE A 93 -6.69 -6.65 13.41
N ILE A 94 -7.91 -6.75 12.87
CA ILE A 94 -9.15 -6.89 13.62
C ILE A 94 -9.81 -8.20 13.23
N PHE A 95 -10.21 -8.98 14.23
CA PHE A 95 -10.91 -10.24 14.04
C PHE A 95 -12.23 -10.20 14.82
N ASP A 96 -13.34 -10.21 14.08
CA ASP A 96 -14.68 -10.06 14.66
C ASP A 96 -15.70 -10.99 13.99
N PRO A 97 -15.77 -12.26 14.45
CA PRO A 97 -16.77 -13.22 13.98
C PRO A 97 -18.19 -12.91 14.47
N ALA A 98 -18.34 -12.07 15.51
CA ALA A 98 -19.63 -11.73 16.11
C ALA A 98 -20.30 -10.49 15.47
N GLU A 99 -19.61 -9.80 14.56
CA GLU A 99 -20.09 -8.60 13.86
C GLU A 99 -20.44 -7.45 14.81
N LYS A 100 -19.60 -7.25 15.84
CA LYS A 100 -19.70 -6.16 16.80
C LYS A 100 -19.10 -4.84 16.28
N ILE A 101 -18.11 -4.91 15.39
CA ILE A 101 -17.44 -3.77 14.76
C ILE A 101 -17.98 -3.61 13.34
N LYS A 102 -18.49 -2.43 13.03
CA LYS A 102 -18.95 -2.11 11.67
C LYS A 102 -17.77 -1.70 10.80
N ALA A 103 -17.85 -2.05 9.52
CA ALA A 103 -16.84 -1.64 8.54
C ALA A 103 -16.64 -0.10 8.51
N SER A 104 -17.71 0.68 8.66
CA SER A 104 -17.64 2.15 8.72
C SER A 104 -16.82 2.69 9.89
N GLU A 105 -16.66 1.93 10.97
CA GLU A 105 -15.83 2.34 12.12
C GLU A 105 -14.33 2.17 11.81
N LEU A 106 -14.00 1.35 10.79
CA LEU A 106 -12.62 1.14 10.30
C LEU A 106 -12.10 2.31 9.48
N GLU A 107 -12.97 3.13 8.88
CA GLU A 107 -12.60 4.33 8.11
C GLU A 107 -11.82 5.36 8.97
N SER A 108 -12.03 5.34 10.29
CA SER A 108 -11.32 6.20 11.23
C SER A 108 -9.89 5.72 11.56
N LYS A 109 -9.51 4.51 11.14
CA LYS A 109 -8.20 3.91 11.40
C LYS A 109 -7.33 4.03 10.15
N GLN A 110 -6.04 4.35 10.32
CA GLN A 110 -5.11 4.60 9.22
C GLN A 110 -5.03 3.41 8.25
N THR A 111 -4.40 2.32 8.69
CA THR A 111 -4.23 1.10 7.89
C THR A 111 -4.66 -0.09 8.72
N ALA A 112 -5.73 -0.76 8.28
CA ALA A 112 -6.32 -1.85 9.02
C ALA A 112 -6.77 -3.01 8.12
N ILE A 113 -6.63 -4.24 8.61
CA ILE A 113 -7.17 -5.44 7.99
C ILE A 113 -8.18 -6.04 8.96
N ALA A 114 -9.46 -6.05 8.58
CA ALA A 114 -10.53 -6.59 9.41
C ALA A 114 -11.12 -7.87 8.79
N LEU A 115 -11.11 -8.95 9.55
CA LEU A 115 -11.85 -10.17 9.27
C LEU A 115 -13.18 -10.10 10.02
N LEU A 116 -14.23 -9.69 9.31
CA LEU A 116 -15.59 -9.63 9.84
C LEU A 116 -16.34 -10.91 9.47
N LYS A 117 -17.50 -11.10 10.11
CA LYS A 117 -18.35 -12.28 9.95
C LYS A 117 -18.58 -12.73 8.50
N GLU A 118 -18.81 -11.83 7.56
CA GLU A 118 -19.15 -12.20 6.17
C GLU A 118 -18.20 -11.56 5.14
N LYS A 119 -17.20 -10.79 5.58
CA LYS A 119 -16.31 -10.06 4.68
C LYS A 119 -14.95 -9.77 5.32
N ALA A 120 -13.93 -9.72 4.48
CA ALA A 120 -12.66 -9.10 4.82
C ALA A 120 -12.66 -7.66 4.31
N VAL A 121 -12.22 -6.71 5.13
CA VAL A 121 -12.09 -5.30 4.79
C VAL A 121 -10.63 -4.90 4.96
N ILE A 122 -10.10 -4.18 3.98
CA ILE A 122 -8.74 -3.61 4.04
C ILE A 122 -8.92 -2.10 3.91
N ALA A 123 -8.55 -1.36 4.95
CA ALA A 123 -8.48 0.09 4.93
C ALA A 123 -7.02 0.50 4.77
N ILE A 124 -6.74 1.40 3.82
CA ILE A 124 -5.40 1.96 3.58
C ILE A 124 -5.53 3.48 3.60
N ASP A 125 -4.79 4.14 4.47
CA ASP A 125 -4.80 5.59 4.67
C ASP A 125 -6.23 6.16 4.88
N GLY A 126 -7.08 5.42 5.62
CA GLY A 126 -8.46 5.80 5.92
C GLY A 126 -9.46 5.64 4.76
N GLN A 127 -9.05 5.10 3.61
CA GLN A 127 -9.94 4.74 2.50
C GLN A 127 -10.18 3.22 2.48
N MET A 128 -11.45 2.80 2.36
CA MET A 128 -11.89 1.39 2.27
C MET A 128 -12.08 0.93 0.83
#